data_AF-A0A357V090-F1
#
_entry.id   AF-A0A357V090-F1
#
_cell.length_a   1.000
_cell.length_b   1.000
_cell.length_c   1.000
_cell.angle_alpha   90.00
_cell.angle_beta   90.00
_cell.angle_gamma   90.00
#
_symmetry.space_group_name_H-M   'P 1'
#
loop_
_entity.id
_entity.type
_entity.pdbx_description
1 polymer ?
#
loop_
_entity_poly.entity_id
_entity_poly.type
_entity_poly.pdbx_seq_one_letter_code
_entity_poly.pdbx_strand_id
1 'polypeptide(L)' 'HNVLVWGAAGGLGSMAVQLCAVSGANAIGVISEEDKRDFVMSLGAKAVINRK' A
#
# COMPACT_ATOMS: atom_id res chain seq x y z
N HIS A 1 -13.19 5.79 1.43
CA HIS A 1 -12.94 4.81 2.53
C HIS A 1 -11.44 4.66 2.74
N ASN A 2 -10.96 4.47 3.97
CA ASN A 2 -9.51 4.32 4.26
C ASN A 2 -9.22 2.87 4.66
N VAL A 3 -8.20 2.25 4.08
CA VAL A 3 -7.86 0.84 4.27
C VAL A 3 -6.38 0.72 4.64
N LEU A 4 -6.08 0.16 5.81
CA LEU A 4 -4.71 -0.15 6.22
C LEU A 4 -4.30 -1.51 5.62
N VAL A 5 -3.25 -1.53 4.80
CA VAL A 5 -2.77 -2.75 4.13
C VAL A 5 -1.44 -3.16 4.73
N TRP A 6 -1.44 -4.25 5.52
CA TRP A 6 -0.21 -4.83 6.06
C TRP A 6 0.57 -5.59 4.98
N GLY A 7 1.90 -5.43 4.98
CA GLY A 7 2.76 -6.07 3.99
C GLY A 7 2.43 -5.60 2.57
N ALA A 8 2.23 -4.30 2.38
CA ALA A 8 1.71 -3.71 1.15
C ALA A 8 2.58 -3.97 -0.10
N ALA A 9 3.87 -4.28 0.09
CA ALA A 9 4.78 -4.64 -0.99
C ALA A 9 4.79 -6.15 -1.32
N GLY A 10 4.15 -7.00 -0.52
CA GLY A 10 4.05 -8.44 -0.77
C GLY A 10 2.95 -8.79 -1.77
N GLY A 11 2.90 -10.04 -2.24
CA GLY A 11 2.00 -10.46 -3.31
C GLY A 11 0.51 -10.21 -3.06
N LEU A 12 0.03 -10.37 -1.82
CA LEU A 12 -1.35 -10.06 -1.45
C LEU A 12 -1.56 -8.56 -1.23
N GLY A 13 -0.59 -7.90 -0.59
CA GLY A 13 -0.66 -6.49 -0.25
C GLY A 13 -0.70 -5.61 -1.50
N SER A 14 0.08 -5.93 -2.52
CA SER A 14 0.13 -5.19 -3.78
C SER A 14 -1.22 -5.21 -4.50
N MET A 15 -1.85 -6.38 -4.57
CA MET A 15 -3.19 -6.55 -5.15
C MET A 15 -4.24 -5.78 -4.34
N ALA A 16 -4.18 -5.84 -3.00
CA ALA A 16 -5.09 -5.10 -2.14
C ALA A 16 -4.97 -3.58 -2.33
N VAL A 17 -3.76 -3.05 -2.49
CA VAL A 17 -3.53 -1.62 -2.79
C VAL A 17 -4.18 -1.25 -4.13
N GLN A 18 -3.95 -2.04 -5.18
CA GLN A 18 -4.52 -1.77 -6.50
C GLN A 18 -6.06 -1.84 -6.48
N LEU A 19 -6.65 -2.84 -5.81
CA LEU A 19 -8.09 -2.97 -5.65
C LEU A 19 -8.70 -1.78 -4.91
N CYS A 20 -8.02 -1.29 -3.86
CA CYS A 20 -8.44 -0.06 -3.18
C CYS A 20 -8.40 1.13 -4.13
N ALA A 21 -7.31 1.31 -4.88
CA ALA A 21 -7.16 2.43 -5.81
C ALA A 21 -8.26 2.45 -6.88
N VAL A 22 -8.53 1.32 -7.53
CA VAL A 22 -9.56 1.24 -8.60
C VAL A 22 -10.99 1.33 -8.05
N SER A 23 -11.23 1.01 -6.78
CA SER A 23 -12.53 1.17 -6.12
C SER A 23 -12.76 2.55 -5.53
N GLY A 24 -11.79 3.47 -5.63
CA GLY A 24 -11.86 4.81 -5.03
C GLY A 24 -11.63 4.83 -3.52
N ALA A 25 -11.08 3.74 -2.94
CA ALA A 25 -10.62 3.70 -1.57
C ALA A 25 -9.17 4.20 -1.44
N ASN A 26 -8.83 4.69 -0.26
CA ASN A 26 -7.50 5.18 0.07
C ASN A 26 -6.72 4.08 0.79
N ALA A 27 -5.87 3.36 0.05
CA ALA A 27 -4.94 2.42 0.66
C ALA A 27 -3.83 3.16 1.42
N ILE A 28 -3.58 2.73 2.66
CA ILE A 28 -2.44 3.15 3.49
C ILE A 28 -1.57 1.90 3.68
N GLY A 29 -0.45 1.84 2.97
CA GLY A 29 0.42 0.65 2.97
C GLY A 29 1.39 0.62 4.13
N VAL A 30 1.54 -0.54 4.78
CA VAL A 30 2.60 -0.77 5.78
C VAL A 30 3.74 -1.57 5.14
N ILE A 31 4.94 -1.01 5.21
CA ILE A 31 6.20 -1.60 4.72
C ILE A 31 7.19 -1.79 5.87
N SER A 32 8.30 -2.48 5.60
CA SER A 32 9.36 -2.73 6.59
C SER A 32 10.73 -2.16 6.19
N GLU A 33 10.84 -1.59 4.99
CA GLU A 33 12.07 -1.07 4.38
C GLU A 33 11.67 0.06 3.42
N GLU A 34 12.37 1.21 3.46
CA GLU A 34 11.99 2.42 2.70
C GLU A 34 12.08 2.25 1.18
N ASP A 35 12.92 1.35 0.67
CA ASP A 35 13.05 1.05 -0.75
C ASP A 35 11.75 0.53 -1.39
N LYS A 36 10.84 -0.02 -0.57
CA LYS A 36 9.51 -0.47 -1.00
C LYS A 36 8.47 0.63 -1.11
N ARG A 37 8.79 1.86 -0.66
CA ARG A 37 7.83 2.97 -0.63
C ARG A 37 7.36 3.35 -2.02
N ASP A 38 8.28 3.60 -2.93
CA ASP A 38 7.95 4.05 -4.29
C ASP A 38 7.18 2.98 -5.05
N PHE A 39 7.53 1.70 -4.83
CA PHE A 39 6.75 0.57 -5.35
C PHE A 39 5.29 0.64 -4.88
N VAL A 40 5.03 0.71 -3.57
CA VAL A 40 3.65 0.75 -3.04
C VAL A 40 2.90 2.02 -3.46
N MET A 41 3.58 3.17 -3.52
CA MET A 41 2.99 4.42 -4.02
C MET A 41 2.59 4.30 -5.50
N SER A 42 3.44 3.67 -6.33
CA SER A 42 3.16 3.46 -7.76
C SER A 42 1.94 2.56 -8.03
N LEU A 43 1.56 1.72 -7.07
CA LEU A 43 0.36 0.87 -7.14
C LEU A 43 -0.94 1.62 -6.84
N GLY A 44 -0.86 2.88 -6.42
CA GLY A 44 -2.02 3.72 -6.08
C GLY A 44 -2.28 3.88 -4.59
N ALA A 45 -1.31 3.56 -3.72
CA ALA A 45 -1.42 3.87 -2.30
C ALA A 45 -1.49 5.39 -2.08
N LYS A 46 -2.32 5.82 -1.13
CA LYS A 46 -2.46 7.23 -0.75
C LYS A 46 -1.39 7.67 0.24
N ALA A 47 -0.93 6.73 1.07
CA ALA A 47 0.15 6.93 2.03
C ALA A 47 0.84 5.60 2.32
N VAL A 48 2.06 5.68 2.85
CA VAL A 48 2.84 4.53 3.27
C VAL A 48 3.45 4.80 4.65
N ILE A 49 3.44 3.79 5.51
CA ILE A 49 4.05 3.79 6.84
C ILE A 49 5.13 2.72 6.87
N ASN A 50 6.32 3.09 7.33
CA ASN A 50 7.34 2.12 7.68
C ASN A 50 7.20 1.74 9.16
N ARG A 51 7.17 0.43 9.43
CA ARG A 51 6.98 -0.11 10.79
C ARG A 51 8.27 -0.29 11.59
N LYS A 52 9.43 -0.01 10.98
CA LYS A 52 10.71 0.14 11.66
C LYS A 52 10.90 1.61 12.00
#